data_AF-A0A434SV72-F1
#
_entry.id   AF-A0A434SV72-F1
#
_cell.length_a   1.000
_cell.length_b   1.000
_cell.length_c   1.000
_cell.angle_alpha   90.00
_cell.angle_beta   90.00
_cell.angle_gamma   90.00
#
_symmetry.space_group_name_H-M   'P 1'
#
loop_
_entity.id
_entity.type
_entity.pdbx_description
1 polymer ?
#
loop_
_entity_poly.entity_id
_entity_poly.type
_entity_poly.pdbx_seq_one_letter_code
_entity_poly.pdbx_strand_id
1 'polypeptide(L)'
;MRWTMAVLASCLMTAGCVGGTSMAERQDENVQSSLQYDSVPCDQLLANRNALAQQYNLPVTAKPAFSNPAMGFGPFTPDMRSRAQRDSDKASGEIDAMNRSIERRDCGKPKKKDKFALPGSKPASAQ
;
A
#
# COMPACT_ATOMS: atom_id res chain seq x y z
N MET A 1 -22.40 -48.27 0.56
CA MET A 1 -22.52 -47.51 1.83
C MET A 1 -21.19 -47.07 2.45
N ARG A 2 -20.02 -47.62 2.07
CA ARG A 2 -18.69 -47.24 2.63
C ARG A 2 -17.99 -46.07 1.91
N TRP A 3 -18.47 -45.67 0.73
CA TRP A 3 -17.86 -44.61 -0.10
C TRP A 3 -18.30 -43.20 0.29
N THR A 4 -19.52 -43.04 0.80
CA THR A 4 -20.06 -41.73 1.23
C THR A 4 -19.31 -41.15 2.44
N MET A 5 -18.77 -42.01 3.31
CA MET A 5 -17.96 -41.58 4.46
C MET A 5 -16.58 -41.03 4.05
N ALA A 6 -15.99 -41.52 2.95
CA ALA A 6 -14.69 -41.04 2.47
C ALA A 6 -14.79 -39.62 1.89
N VAL A 7 -15.89 -39.30 1.20
CA VAL A 7 -16.15 -37.96 0.62
C VAL A 7 -16.38 -36.92 1.72
N LEU A 8 -17.09 -37.28 2.79
CA LEU A 8 -17.32 -36.39 3.94
C LEU A 8 -16.03 -36.06 4.71
N ALA A 9 -15.09 -37.01 4.81
CA ALA A 9 -13.81 -36.79 5.48
C ALA A 9 -12.87 -35.85 4.69
N SER A 10 -12.94 -35.84 3.36
CA SER A 10 -12.12 -34.96 2.51
C SER A 10 -12.57 -33.49 2.53
N CYS A 11 -13.85 -33.19 2.77
CA CYS A 11 -14.35 -31.81 2.87
C CYS A 11 -13.94 -31.07 4.16
N LEU A 12 -13.56 -31.80 5.21
CA LEU A 12 -13.12 -31.19 6.48
C LEU A 12 -11.68 -30.66 6.41
N MET A 13 -10.85 -31.16 5.50
CA MET A 13 -9.46 -30.70 5.35
C MET A 13 -9.35 -29.36 4.62
N THR A 14 -10.37 -28.93 3.87
CA THR A 14 -10.35 -27.62 3.17
C THR A 14 -10.70 -26.44 4.06
N ALA A 15 -11.22 -26.67 5.28
CA ALA A 15 -11.49 -25.60 6.24
C ALA A 15 -10.24 -25.11 7.00
N GLY A 16 -9.10 -25.80 6.86
CA GLY A 16 -7.82 -25.42 7.47
C GLY A 16 -7.01 -24.37 6.70
N CYS A 17 -7.45 -23.96 5.51
CA CYS A 17 -6.81 -22.92 4.70
C CYS A 17 -7.49 -21.55 4.83
N VAL A 18 -8.12 -21.24 5.97
CA VAL A 18 -8.54 -19.86 6.29
C VAL A 18 -7.35 -19.12 6.91
N GLY A 19 -6.24 -19.06 6.19
CA GLY A 19 -5.17 -18.09 6.45
C GLY A 19 -5.41 -16.90 5.54
N GLY A 20 -5.76 -15.73 6.10
CA GLY A 20 -6.13 -14.55 5.30
C GLY A 20 -7.35 -13.76 5.79
N THR A 21 -7.78 -13.92 7.06
CA THR A 21 -8.91 -13.18 7.66
C THR A 21 -8.60 -12.51 8.99
N SER A 22 -7.41 -12.72 9.55
CA SER A 22 -6.97 -12.03 10.74
C SER A 22 -6.78 -10.54 10.47
N MET A 23 -6.84 -9.76 11.54
CA MET A 23 -6.58 -8.32 11.50
C MET A 23 -5.18 -7.99 11.02
N ALA A 24 -4.17 -8.75 11.46
CA ALA A 24 -2.78 -8.44 11.19
C ALA A 24 -2.45 -8.58 9.70
N GLU A 25 -2.79 -9.73 9.09
CA GLU A 25 -2.55 -9.91 7.65
C GLU A 25 -3.33 -8.90 6.80
N ARG A 26 -4.57 -8.56 7.17
CA ARG A 26 -5.38 -7.58 6.45
C ARG A 26 -4.88 -6.14 6.56
N GLN A 27 -4.11 -5.82 7.59
CA GLN A 27 -3.49 -4.51 7.73
C GLN A 27 -2.14 -4.44 7.02
N ASP A 28 -1.38 -5.53 7.04
CA ASP A 28 -0.16 -5.66 6.25
C ASP A 28 -0.43 -5.60 4.75
N GLU A 29 -1.55 -6.18 4.28
CA GLU A 29 -2.01 -6.05 2.88
C GLU A 29 -2.28 -4.60 2.45
N ASN A 30 -2.64 -3.71 3.39
CA ASN A 30 -2.85 -2.30 3.06
C ASN A 30 -1.53 -1.55 2.87
N VAL A 31 -0.39 -2.12 3.30
CA VAL A 31 0.93 -1.54 3.08
C VAL A 31 1.36 -1.76 1.63
N GLN A 32 1.09 -0.77 0.78
CA GLN A 32 1.47 -0.85 -0.63
C GLN A 32 2.91 -0.42 -0.88
N SER A 33 3.52 -1.01 -1.90
CA SER A 33 4.83 -0.59 -2.39
C SER A 33 4.71 0.71 -3.17
N SER A 34 5.57 1.67 -2.84
CA SER A 34 5.65 2.94 -3.54
C SER A 34 6.34 2.86 -4.91
N LEU A 35 7.09 1.79 -5.18
CA LEU A 35 7.82 1.62 -6.45
C LEU A 35 6.89 1.55 -7.66
N GLN A 36 5.67 1.04 -7.47
CA GLN A 36 4.67 0.96 -8.54
C GLN A 36 4.28 2.35 -9.06
N TYR A 37 4.39 3.37 -8.22
CA TYR A 37 4.02 4.75 -8.55
C TYR A 37 5.18 5.57 -9.13
N ASP A 38 6.41 5.05 -9.08
CA ASP A 38 7.59 5.78 -9.57
C ASP A 38 7.59 5.95 -11.09
N SER A 39 6.86 5.08 -11.81
CA SER A 39 6.66 5.18 -13.26
C SER A 39 5.56 6.17 -13.68
N VAL A 40 4.69 6.59 -12.74
CA VAL A 40 3.54 7.46 -13.03
C VAL A 40 4.00 8.92 -13.10
N PRO A 41 3.62 9.71 -14.12
CA PRO A 41 3.96 11.14 -14.20
C PRO A 41 3.58 11.91 -12.94
N CYS A 42 4.42 12.84 -12.48
CA CYS A 42 4.21 13.56 -11.22
C CYS A 42 2.84 14.27 -11.14
N ASP A 43 2.42 14.93 -12.23
CA ASP A 43 1.14 15.66 -12.25
C ASP A 43 -0.05 14.71 -12.08
N GLN A 44 0.00 13.56 -12.78
CA GLN A 44 -1.00 12.51 -12.66
C GLN A 44 -0.98 11.88 -11.27
N LEU A 45 0.20 11.66 -10.69
CA LEU A 45 0.33 11.08 -9.36
C LEU A 45 -0.27 11.99 -8.28
N LEU A 46 -0.02 13.31 -8.37
CA LEU A 46 -0.59 14.29 -7.45
C LEU A 46 -2.12 14.37 -7.57
N ALA A 47 -2.64 14.34 -8.81
CA ALA A 47 -4.07 14.34 -9.08
C ALA A 47 -4.75 13.07 -8.56
N ASN A 48 -4.18 11.89 -8.84
CA ASN A 48 -4.70 10.60 -8.38
C ASN A 48 -4.77 10.54 -6.85
N ARG A 49 -3.70 10.97 -6.17
CA ARG A 49 -3.65 11.03 -4.70
C ARG A 49 -4.71 11.97 -4.12
N ASN A 50 -4.91 13.13 -4.74
CA ASN A 50 -5.92 14.09 -4.29
C ASN A 50 -7.35 13.58 -4.52
N ALA A 51 -7.61 12.97 -5.68
CA ALA A 51 -8.92 12.39 -6.01
C ALA A 51 -9.26 11.24 -5.05
N LEU A 52 -8.29 10.37 -4.75
CA LEU A 52 -8.47 9.26 -3.81
C LEU A 52 -8.72 9.77 -2.37
N ALA A 53 -7.95 10.77 -1.94
CA ALA A 53 -8.15 11.41 -0.64
C ALA A 53 -9.56 12.03 -0.52
N GLN A 54 -10.03 12.71 -1.55
CA GLN A 54 -11.39 13.27 -1.58
C GLN A 54 -12.48 12.19 -1.59
N GLN A 55 -12.31 11.14 -2.39
CA GLN A 55 -13.27 10.05 -2.49
C GLN A 55 -13.56 9.38 -1.15
N TYR A 56 -12.52 9.18 -0.34
CA TYR A 56 -12.64 8.52 0.97
C TYR A 56 -12.70 9.51 2.15
N ASN A 57 -12.75 10.82 1.88
CA ASN A 57 -12.66 11.88 2.90
C ASN A 57 -11.44 11.71 3.84
N LEU A 58 -10.31 11.32 3.27
CA LEU A 58 -9.06 11.10 3.97
C LEU A 58 -8.12 12.29 3.80
N PRO A 59 -7.22 12.54 4.78
CA PRO A 59 -6.15 13.50 4.58
C PRO A 59 -5.20 13.02 3.48
N VAL A 60 -4.63 13.95 2.72
CA VAL A 60 -3.63 13.62 1.70
C VAL A 60 -2.33 13.03 2.26
N THR A 61 -2.14 13.10 3.58
CA THR A 61 -1.01 12.52 4.34
C THR A 61 -1.43 11.27 5.12
N ALA A 62 -2.57 10.65 4.76
CA ALA A 62 -3.06 9.44 5.41
C ALA A 62 -2.00 8.33 5.37
N LYS A 63 -1.94 7.57 6.47
CA LYS A 63 -1.06 6.41 6.64
C LYS A 63 -1.90 5.18 6.93
N PRO A 64 -1.45 3.98 6.53
CA PRO A 64 -2.13 2.74 6.86
C PRO A 64 -2.20 2.58 8.39
N ALA A 65 -3.38 2.16 8.87
CA ALA A 65 -3.62 1.92 10.28
C ALA A 65 -3.19 0.51 10.67
N PHE A 66 -2.43 0.41 11.75
CA PHE A 66 -2.07 -0.86 12.37
C PHE A 66 -2.79 -1.00 13.70
N SER A 67 -3.48 -2.12 13.87
CA SER A 67 -3.95 -2.59 15.16
C SER A 67 -2.81 -3.36 15.81
N ASN A 68 -2.54 -3.06 17.08
CA ASN A 68 -1.65 -3.88 17.89
C ASN A 68 -2.51 -4.76 18.78
N PRO A 69 -2.89 -5.97 18.32
CA PRO A 69 -3.59 -6.92 19.17
C PRO A 69 -2.67 -7.26 20.34
N ALA A 70 -3.06 -6.83 21.53
CA ALA A 70 -2.32 -7.07 22.74
C ALA A 70 -1.97 -8.56 22.82
N MET A 71 -0.69 -8.87 23.04
CA MET A 71 -0.13 -10.22 23.25
C MET A 71 0.16 -11.08 22.00
N GLY A 72 0.41 -10.48 20.82
CA GLY A 72 0.96 -11.25 19.68
C GLY A 72 -0.03 -12.21 19.02
N PHE A 73 -1.32 -12.14 19.38
CA PHE A 73 -2.39 -12.91 18.76
C PHE A 73 -2.86 -12.34 17.41
N GLY A 74 -2.12 -11.40 16.82
CA GLY A 74 -2.54 -10.73 15.59
C GLY A 74 -2.93 -11.66 14.44
N PRO A 75 -2.15 -12.71 14.15
CA PRO A 75 -2.50 -13.70 13.13
C PRO A 75 -3.74 -14.55 13.45
N PHE A 76 -4.24 -14.50 14.69
CA PHE A 76 -5.36 -15.31 15.17
C PHE A 76 -6.60 -14.46 15.52
N THR A 77 -6.45 -13.13 15.63
CA THR A 77 -7.56 -12.22 15.91
C THR A 77 -8.34 -11.93 14.63
N PRO A 78 -9.63 -12.27 14.55
CA PRO A 78 -10.43 -12.06 13.34
C PRO A 78 -10.60 -10.57 13.02
N ASP A 79 -10.66 -10.23 11.72
CA ASP A 79 -10.96 -8.87 11.30
C ASP A 79 -12.44 -8.50 11.53
N MET A 80 -12.68 -7.66 12.53
CA MET A 80 -14.01 -7.17 12.93
C MET A 80 -14.40 -5.83 12.28
N ARG A 81 -13.56 -5.24 11.43
CA ARG A 81 -13.85 -3.96 10.77
C ARG A 81 -14.96 -4.11 9.74
N SER A 82 -15.75 -3.06 9.58
CA SER A 82 -16.75 -2.96 8.51
C SER A 82 -16.08 -2.86 7.14
N ARG A 83 -16.81 -3.19 6.07
CA ARG A 83 -16.30 -3.07 4.69
C ARG A 83 -15.85 -1.64 4.36
N ALA A 84 -16.64 -0.64 4.73
CA ALA A 84 -16.31 0.76 4.53
C ALA A 84 -15.00 1.16 5.24
N GLN A 85 -14.77 0.65 6.45
CA GLN A 85 -13.53 0.90 7.18
C GLN A 85 -12.33 0.25 6.47
N ARG A 86 -12.49 -0.99 5.98
CA ARG A 86 -11.43 -1.68 5.23
C ARG A 86 -11.08 -0.96 3.93
N ASP A 87 -12.09 -0.50 3.20
CA ASP A 87 -11.89 0.22 1.94
C ASP A 87 -11.16 1.57 2.19
N SER A 88 -11.52 2.27 3.27
CA SER A 88 -10.83 3.49 3.71
C SER A 88 -9.37 3.22 4.14
N ASP A 89 -9.13 2.15 4.91
CA ASP A 89 -7.79 1.76 5.34
C ASP A 89 -6.90 1.30 4.17
N LYS A 90 -7.51 0.72 3.12
CA LYS A 90 -6.81 0.40 1.88
C LYS A 90 -6.44 1.67 1.10
N ALA A 91 -7.35 2.63 1.02
CA ALA A 91 -7.11 3.92 0.38
C ALA A 91 -6.01 4.72 1.10
N SER A 92 -5.95 4.68 2.43
CA SER A 92 -4.87 5.33 3.18
C SER A 92 -3.50 4.71 2.88
N GLY A 93 -3.42 3.39 2.71
CA GLY A 93 -2.22 2.68 2.28
C GLY A 93 -1.76 3.06 0.86
N GLU A 94 -2.71 3.26 -0.06
CA GLU A 94 -2.43 3.72 -1.42
C GLU A 94 -1.90 5.17 -1.42
N ILE A 95 -2.56 6.06 -0.65
CA ILE A 95 -2.13 7.45 -0.47
C ILE A 95 -0.71 7.52 0.08
N ASP A 96 -0.39 6.71 1.10
CA ASP A 96 0.95 6.64 1.69
C ASP A 96 2.00 6.15 0.67
N ALA A 97 1.67 5.14 -0.13
CA ALA A 97 2.56 4.66 -1.19
C ALA A 97 2.81 5.72 -2.28
N MET A 98 1.76 6.44 -2.70
CA MET A 98 1.90 7.57 -3.62
C MET A 98 2.72 8.71 -3.02
N ASN A 99 2.51 9.06 -1.75
CA ASN A 99 3.27 10.09 -1.05
C ASN A 99 4.77 9.74 -0.98
N ARG A 100 5.11 8.50 -0.65
CA ARG A 100 6.51 8.03 -0.65
C ARG A 100 7.16 8.17 -2.03
N SER A 101 6.43 7.94 -3.12
CA SER A 101 6.93 8.17 -4.48
C SER A 101 7.08 9.67 -4.79
N ILE A 102 6.10 10.50 -4.41
CA ILE A 102 6.15 11.97 -4.55
C ILE A 102 7.37 12.53 -3.82
N GLU A 103 7.61 12.11 -2.59
CA GLU A 103 8.73 12.56 -1.75
C GLU A 103 10.08 12.16 -2.35
N ARG A 104 10.23 10.91 -2.79
CA ARG A 104 11.49 10.44 -3.42
C ARG A 104 11.81 11.14 -4.72
N ARG A 105 10.79 11.45 -5.53
CA ARG A 105 10.94 12.07 -6.85
C ARG A 105 10.86 13.59 -6.81
N ASP A 106 10.71 14.18 -5.61
CA ASP A 106 10.50 15.61 -5.38
C ASP A 106 9.38 16.21 -6.26
N CYS A 107 8.33 15.43 -6.53
CA CYS A 107 7.20 15.87 -7.36
C CYS A 107 6.53 17.11 -6.74
N GLY A 108 6.28 18.13 -7.55
CA GLY A 108 5.66 19.39 -7.11
C GLY A 108 6.60 20.39 -6.41
N LYS A 109 7.88 20.03 -6.21
CA LYS A 109 8.89 21.01 -5.81
C LYS A 109 9.41 21.74 -7.06
N PRO A 110 9.63 23.06 -7.02
CA PRO A 110 10.34 23.72 -8.09
C PRO A 110 11.72 23.06 -8.21
N LYS A 111 12.07 22.55 -9.41
CA LYS A 111 13.40 21.99 -9.67
C LYS A 111 14.42 22.98 -9.11
N LYS A 112 15.14 22.60 -8.05
CA LYS A 112 16.26 23.40 -7.59
C LYS A 112 17.20 23.47 -8.79
N LYS A 113 17.37 24.66 -9.38
CA LYS A 113 18.40 24.91 -10.38
C LYS A 113 19.69 24.41 -9.75
N ASP A 114 20.31 23.39 -10.33
CA ASP A 114 21.56 22.80 -9.86
C ASP A 114 22.62 23.90 -9.77
N LYS A 115 22.76 24.53 -8.59
CA LYS A 115 23.85 25.45 -8.27
C LYS A 115 25.11 24.69 -7.85
N PHE A 116 25.24 23.44 -8.26
CA PHE A 116 26.42 22.61 -8.10
C PHE A 116 26.86 22.04 -9.45
N ALA A 117 26.79 22.85 -10.51
CA ALA A 117 27.77 22.71 -11.58
C ALA A 117 29.13 23.07 -10.96
N LEU A 118 29.94 22.05 -10.69
CA LEU A 118 31.35 22.23 -10.32
C LEU A 118 31.99 23.15 -11.37
N PRO A 119 32.60 24.29 -10.99
CA PRO A 119 33.31 25.13 -11.93
C PRO A 119 34.58 24.39 -12.37
N GLY A 120 34.51 23.56 -13.41
CA GLY A 120 35.71 22.89 -13.91
C GLY A 120 35.56 21.79 -14.97
N SER A 121 34.41 21.16 -15.18
CA SER A 121 34.29 20.16 -16.24
C SER A 121 34.00 20.82 -17.59
N LYS A 122 35.07 21.06 -18.36
CA LYS A 122 34.99 21.36 -19.80
C LYS A 122 34.04 20.37 -20.50
N PRO A 123 33.17 20.82 -21.41
CA PRO A 123 32.54 19.89 -22.34
C PRO A 123 33.63 19.26 -23.19
N ALA A 124 33.68 17.93 -23.22
CA ALA A 124 34.44 17.21 -24.24
C ALA A 124 33.79 17.52 -25.59
N SER A 125 34.43 18.42 -26.33
CA SER A 125 34.09 18.75 -27.70
C SER A 125 34.10 17.52 -28.60
N ALA A 126 33.11 17.44 -29.47
CA ALA A 126 33.14 16.99 -30.86
C ALA A 126 33.97 15.73 -31.20
N GLN A 127 33.25 14.70 -31.66
CA GLN A 127 33.62 14.00 -32.88
C GLN A 127 32.36 13.62 -33.66
#